data_AF-A0A3P7SI11-F1
#
_entry.id   AF-A0A3P7SI11-F1
#
_cell.length_a   1.000
_cell.length_b   1.000
_cell.length_c   1.000
_cell.angle_alpha   90.00
_cell.angle_beta   90.00
_cell.angle_gamma   90.00
#
_symmetry.space_group_name_H-M   'P 1'
#
loop_
_entity.id
_entity.type
_entity.pdbx_description
1 polymer ?
#
loop_
_entity_poly.entity_id
_entity_poly.type
_entity_poly.pdbx_seq_one_letter_code
_entity_poly.pdbx_strand_id
1 'polypeptide(L)'
;MLCIVPLSLVIKSYDDLDALIYTSRRLPKTLLLAKKISLSGLLGAWFGAFFIPLDWDRWWQRWPLPCIFCAFFVKMPKFQMPSALNTFFPHSSGVPKLKAIIFAEFDSNKGPVITFQVPKLLFDAKNFDTFSSAIITKPELFQRLIKVNHVEDNEGHVFKVMGHAIGIESEQYPRGRYIFNLCFVVDKESNVDCMYEPMVQKCAAYLTQLETENNFLSRSKDELPNLMLAIFEGLNAYGECKIPVADRTVIYLKLCPSFHGIEPPKVNPYMVPMFKRMPPPKLSCHLTKMDILSQKIITMIDGVRCIKDISLLVQIDVDLVARCVRHLHFYGFLALLPLFMYSNSYVATEKLHDFYLNTDIHESCLDFVGIRRGIKSFPVTRPTFTDVFRLYASLKIGFTMKEWCERFMPRRYNVHERRLIQFGLFHGFIRKLSVYPVALKKDDRLKYAKYCDGSFSTEDIAVMHSMSPLKLFKILQDDGNYVFISK
;
A
#
# COMPACT_ATOMS: atom_id res chain seq x y z
N MET A 1 -0.32 -22.87 -13.60
CA MET A 1 -1.30 -23.73 -14.30
C MET A 1 -2.04 -24.59 -13.27
N LEU A 2 -3.29 -24.23 -12.97
CA LEU A 2 -4.20 -25.04 -12.14
C LEU A 2 -5.46 -25.24 -12.98
N CYS A 3 -5.41 -26.20 -13.92
CA CYS A 3 -6.60 -26.67 -14.60
C CYS A 3 -7.37 -27.56 -13.61
N ILE A 4 -8.31 -26.95 -12.89
CA ILE A 4 -9.37 -27.69 -12.20
C ILE A 4 -10.22 -28.28 -13.31
N VAL A 5 -9.94 -29.53 -13.67
CA VAL A 5 -10.75 -30.28 -14.64
C VAL A 5 -12.10 -30.54 -13.97
N PRO A 6 -13.21 -29.93 -14.43
CA PRO A 6 -14.52 -30.21 -13.86
C PRO A 6 -14.85 -31.70 -14.05
N LEU A 7 -15.46 -32.35 -13.06
CA LEU A 7 -15.87 -33.76 -13.13
C LEU A 7 -16.76 -34.06 -14.35
N SER A 8 -17.36 -33.03 -14.95
CA SER A 8 -18.11 -33.13 -16.21
C SER A 8 -17.28 -33.64 -17.39
N LEU A 9 -15.94 -33.58 -17.36
CA LEU A 9 -15.09 -34.15 -18.41
C LEU A 9 -14.84 -35.65 -18.27
N VAL A 10 -15.13 -36.25 -17.11
CA VAL A 10 -14.90 -37.69 -16.85
C VAL A 10 -16.22 -38.47 -16.88
N ILE A 11 -17.35 -37.82 -16.61
CA ILE A 11 -18.64 -38.48 -16.43
C ILE A 11 -19.57 -38.09 -17.59
N LYS A 12 -19.97 -39.09 -18.39
CA LYS A 12 -20.80 -38.91 -19.60
C LYS A 12 -22.31 -38.90 -19.32
N SER A 13 -22.77 -39.37 -18.15
CA SER A 13 -24.20 -39.49 -17.81
C SER A 13 -24.48 -39.04 -16.37
N TYR A 14 -25.66 -38.46 -16.11
CA TYR A 14 -26.08 -38.02 -14.77
C TYR A 14 -26.22 -39.19 -13.79
N ASP A 15 -26.65 -40.36 -14.27
CA ASP A 15 -26.81 -41.58 -13.46
C ASP A 15 -25.48 -42.10 -12.90
N ASP A 16 -24.37 -41.89 -13.64
CA ASP A 16 -23.03 -42.26 -13.20
C ASP A 16 -22.52 -41.37 -12.06
N LEU A 17 -23.02 -40.12 -11.97
CA LEU A 17 -22.66 -39.17 -10.91
C LEU A 17 -23.24 -39.62 -9.56
N ASP A 18 -24.52 -40.01 -9.52
CA ASP A 18 -25.18 -40.53 -8.32
C ASP A 18 -24.54 -41.84 -7.85
N ALA A 19 -24.17 -42.72 -8.80
CA ALA A 19 -23.43 -43.94 -8.50
C ALA A 19 -22.06 -43.64 -7.88
N LEU A 20 -21.36 -42.57 -8.30
CA LEU A 20 -20.04 -42.17 -7.79
C LEU A 20 -20.08 -41.62 -6.36
N ILE A 21 -21.12 -40.82 -6.08
CA ILE A 21 -21.29 -40.10 -4.81
C ILE A 21 -21.78 -41.08 -3.73
N TYR A 22 -22.84 -41.85 -4.02
CA TYR A 22 -23.56 -42.63 -3.02
C TYR A 22 -23.13 -44.11 -2.90
N THR A 23 -22.47 -44.70 -3.90
CA THR A 23 -22.15 -46.15 -3.86
C THR A 23 -20.77 -46.43 -3.26
N SER A 24 -20.69 -47.44 -2.38
CA SER A 24 -19.48 -47.89 -1.66
C SER A 24 -18.64 -48.94 -2.41
N ARG A 25 -18.77 -49.06 -3.75
CA ARG A 25 -18.02 -50.05 -4.53
C ARG A 25 -16.52 -49.72 -4.60
N ARG A 26 -15.67 -50.76 -4.61
CA ARG A 26 -14.22 -50.66 -4.81
C ARG A 26 -13.94 -50.04 -6.19
N LEU A 27 -13.64 -48.74 -6.19
CA LEU A 27 -13.33 -47.97 -7.39
C LEU A 27 -11.82 -47.98 -7.69
N PRO A 28 -11.40 -47.94 -8.97
CA PRO A 28 -9.99 -47.85 -9.34
C PRO A 28 -9.35 -46.59 -8.76
N LYS A 29 -8.03 -46.64 -8.48
CA LYS A 29 -7.28 -45.57 -7.77
C LYS A 29 -7.47 -44.17 -8.36
N THR A 30 -7.61 -44.07 -9.68
CA THR A 30 -7.85 -42.82 -10.42
C THR A 30 -9.18 -42.17 -10.05
N LEU A 31 -10.22 -42.98 -9.93
CA LEU A 31 -11.59 -42.57 -9.68
C LEU A 31 -11.81 -42.21 -8.20
N LEU A 32 -11.06 -42.87 -7.30
CA LEU A 32 -11.01 -42.52 -5.87
C LEU A 32 -10.34 -41.16 -5.63
N LEU A 33 -9.34 -40.80 -6.44
CA LEU A 33 -8.74 -39.46 -6.41
C LEU A 33 -9.74 -38.40 -6.88
N ALA A 34 -10.46 -38.66 -7.97
CA ALA A 34 -11.50 -37.77 -8.48
C ALA A 34 -12.63 -37.55 -7.44
N LYS A 35 -13.08 -38.60 -6.75
CA LYS A 35 -14.05 -38.51 -5.63
C LYS A 35 -13.55 -37.67 -4.46
N LYS A 36 -12.27 -37.81 -4.09
CA LYS A 36 -11.67 -36.99 -3.03
C LYS A 36 -11.56 -35.52 -3.43
N ILE A 37 -11.19 -35.24 -4.68
CA ILE A 37 -11.12 -33.87 -5.21
C ILE A 37 -12.52 -33.24 -5.24
N SER A 38 -13.55 -33.96 -5.70
CA SER A 38 -14.92 -33.44 -5.75
C SER A 38 -15.48 -33.12 -4.37
N LEU A 39 -15.34 -34.02 -3.40
CA LEU A 39 -15.76 -33.81 -2.02
C LEU A 39 -15.00 -32.65 -1.37
N SER A 40 -13.69 -32.52 -1.64
CA SER A 40 -12.90 -31.38 -1.14
C SER A 40 -13.34 -30.04 -1.75
N GLY A 41 -13.75 -30.05 -3.03
CA GLY A 41 -14.28 -28.86 -3.72
C GLY A 41 -15.64 -28.43 -3.15
N LEU A 42 -16.53 -29.39 -2.87
CA LEU A 42 -17.83 -29.13 -2.22
C LEU A 42 -17.65 -28.59 -0.80
N LEU A 43 -16.76 -29.20 -0.01
CA LEU A 43 -16.43 -28.69 1.33
C LEU A 43 -15.81 -27.29 1.27
N GLY A 44 -14.90 -27.05 0.32
CA GLY A 44 -14.31 -25.73 0.11
C GLY A 44 -15.32 -24.67 -0.31
N ALA A 45 -16.28 -25.01 -1.16
CA ALA A 45 -17.37 -24.13 -1.55
C ALA A 45 -18.31 -23.82 -0.38
N TRP A 46 -18.63 -24.84 0.45
CA TRP A 46 -19.45 -24.67 1.64
C TRP A 46 -18.77 -23.78 2.69
N PHE A 47 -17.49 -23.99 2.97
CA PHE A 47 -16.71 -23.12 3.85
C PHE A 47 -16.57 -21.70 3.27
N GLY A 48 -16.35 -21.58 1.96
CA GLY A 48 -16.32 -20.27 1.29
C GLY A 48 -17.62 -19.50 1.48
N ALA A 49 -18.78 -20.15 1.31
CA ALA A 49 -20.09 -19.53 1.49
C ALA A 49 -20.35 -19.08 2.95
N PHE A 50 -19.77 -19.74 3.95
CA PHE A 50 -19.87 -19.32 5.35
C PHE A 50 -19.01 -18.09 5.68
N PHE A 51 -17.84 -17.97 5.06
CA PHE A 51 -16.90 -16.85 5.33
C PHE A 51 -17.14 -15.61 4.47
N ILE A 52 -17.73 -15.72 3.28
CA ILE A 52 -18.04 -14.57 2.40
C ILE A 52 -18.91 -13.50 3.11
N PRO A 53 -19.93 -13.84 3.91
CA PRO A 53 -20.76 -12.84 4.60
C PRO A 53 -20.09 -12.16 5.81
N LEU A 54 -19.03 -12.74 6.38
CA LEU A 54 -18.56 -12.38 7.74
C LEU A 54 -17.40 -11.38 7.78
N ASP A 55 -16.74 -11.11 6.66
CA ASP A 55 -15.65 -10.13 6.56
C ASP A 55 -15.81 -9.37 5.24
N TRP A 56 -15.77 -8.04 5.24
CA TRP A 56 -15.72 -7.22 4.03
C TRP A 56 -14.32 -6.55 3.99
N ASP A 57 -13.70 -6.44 2.80
CA ASP A 57 -12.41 -5.77 2.52
C ASP A 57 -11.09 -6.51 2.83
N ARG A 58 -11.02 -7.82 2.60
CA ARG A 58 -9.75 -8.57 2.78
C ARG A 58 -9.19 -9.14 1.47
N TRP A 59 -7.88 -9.07 1.29
CA TRP A 59 -7.18 -9.48 0.05
C TRP A 59 -7.48 -10.92 -0.38
N TRP A 60 -7.79 -11.82 0.56
CA TRP A 60 -8.12 -13.20 0.26
C TRP A 60 -9.49 -13.39 -0.43
N GLN A 61 -10.33 -12.35 -0.49
CA GLN A 61 -11.66 -12.41 -1.13
C GLN A 61 -11.61 -12.21 -2.65
N ARG A 62 -10.51 -11.70 -3.19
CA ARG A 62 -10.32 -11.57 -4.65
C ARG A 62 -10.14 -12.91 -5.37
N TRP A 63 -9.92 -13.98 -4.61
CA TRP A 63 -9.70 -15.32 -5.12
C TRP A 63 -10.57 -16.30 -4.32
N PRO A 64 -11.04 -17.42 -4.92
CA PRO A 64 -11.72 -18.48 -4.19
C PRO A 64 -10.72 -19.28 -3.36
N LEU A 65 -9.95 -18.59 -2.50
CA LEU A 65 -8.95 -19.18 -1.63
C LEU A 65 -9.52 -20.29 -0.75
N PRO A 66 -10.75 -20.20 -0.19
CA PRO A 66 -11.34 -21.34 0.54
C PRO A 66 -11.45 -22.61 -0.30
N CYS A 67 -11.90 -22.49 -1.56
CA CYS A 67 -12.01 -23.61 -2.49
C CYS A 67 -10.62 -24.18 -2.88
N ILE A 68 -9.65 -23.29 -3.03
CA ILE A 68 -8.27 -23.65 -3.39
C ILE A 68 -7.57 -24.32 -2.20
N PHE A 69 -7.65 -23.75 -0.99
CA PHE A 69 -7.03 -24.29 0.22
C PHE A 69 -7.61 -25.66 0.61
N CYS A 70 -8.92 -25.89 0.46
CA CYS A 70 -9.51 -27.20 0.70
C CYS A 70 -9.02 -28.27 -0.29
N ALA A 71 -8.77 -27.90 -1.56
CA ALA A 71 -8.16 -28.82 -2.52
C ALA A 71 -6.68 -29.13 -2.20
N PHE A 72 -5.97 -28.19 -1.56
CA PHE A 72 -4.57 -28.37 -1.14
C PHE A 72 -4.38 -29.30 0.07
N PHE A 73 -5.37 -29.42 0.96
CA PHE A 73 -5.26 -30.29 2.15
C PHE A 73 -5.05 -31.79 1.84
N VAL A 74 -5.24 -32.23 0.58
CA VAL A 74 -5.01 -33.63 0.16
C VAL A 74 -3.55 -33.91 -0.22
N LYS A 75 -2.71 -32.90 -0.49
CA LYS A 75 -1.28 -33.11 -0.81
C LYS A 75 -0.39 -31.95 -0.34
N MET A 76 0.45 -32.28 0.64
CA MET A 76 1.71 -31.64 1.05
C MET A 76 1.62 -30.42 1.99
N PRO A 77 2.36 -30.46 3.12
CA PRO A 77 2.58 -29.33 4.00
C PRO A 77 3.73 -28.45 3.46
N LYS A 78 3.72 -27.16 3.82
CA LYS A 78 4.70 -26.09 3.51
C LYS A 78 4.36 -25.23 2.28
N PHE A 79 3.39 -24.33 2.44
CA PHE A 79 3.31 -23.10 1.67
C PHE A 79 3.88 -21.96 2.54
N GLN A 80 5.00 -21.38 2.11
CA GLN A 80 5.69 -20.29 2.78
C GLN A 80 5.51 -19.04 1.90
N MET A 81 4.76 -18.05 2.39
CA MET A 81 4.56 -16.78 1.69
C MET A 81 5.87 -15.99 1.65
N PRO A 82 6.26 -15.42 0.50
CA PRO A 82 7.38 -14.51 0.44
C PRO A 82 7.00 -13.17 1.09
N SER A 83 7.78 -12.78 2.10
CA SER A 83 7.74 -11.49 2.78
C SER A 83 8.21 -10.36 1.86
N ALA A 84 7.29 -9.72 1.15
CA ALA A 84 7.54 -8.44 0.48
C ALA A 84 7.25 -7.29 1.47
N LEU A 85 8.20 -7.01 2.35
CA LEU A 85 8.09 -5.99 3.42
C LEU A 85 9.12 -4.85 3.28
N ASN A 86 9.73 -4.67 2.10
CA ASN A 86 10.85 -3.73 1.89
C ASN A 86 10.64 -2.68 0.78
N THR A 87 9.43 -2.17 0.60
CA THR A 87 9.19 -1.00 -0.28
C THR A 87 8.27 0.03 0.40
N PHE A 88 8.55 0.32 1.66
CA PHE A 88 8.03 1.53 2.30
C PHE A 88 9.00 2.67 2.03
N PHE A 89 8.50 3.73 1.39
CA PHE A 89 9.18 5.00 1.05
C PHE A 89 9.98 5.07 -0.27
N PRO A 90 9.35 5.48 -1.38
CA PRO A 90 9.98 6.45 -2.26
C PRO A 90 9.61 7.86 -1.76
N HIS A 91 10.61 8.72 -1.64
CA HIS A 91 10.44 10.15 -1.46
C HIS A 91 9.49 10.72 -2.52
N SER A 92 8.81 11.82 -2.18
CA SER A 92 7.80 12.53 -2.99
C SER A 92 8.33 13.15 -4.30
N SER A 93 9.41 12.62 -4.88
CA SER A 93 10.11 13.15 -6.05
C SER A 93 10.04 12.27 -7.30
N GLY A 94 9.38 11.11 -7.26
CA GLY A 94 9.46 10.12 -8.33
C GLY A 94 8.13 9.71 -8.98
N VAL A 95 7.29 10.65 -9.42
CA VAL A 95 6.19 10.26 -10.34
C VAL A 95 6.85 9.88 -11.67
N PRO A 96 6.73 8.61 -12.13
CA PRO A 96 7.40 8.20 -13.34
C PRO A 96 6.73 8.88 -14.53
N LYS A 97 7.51 9.57 -15.36
CA LYS A 97 6.98 10.21 -16.56
C LYS A 97 6.59 9.16 -17.59
N LEU A 98 5.46 9.36 -18.27
CA LEU A 98 5.11 8.58 -19.45
C LEU A 98 6.16 8.82 -20.54
N LYS A 99 6.60 7.74 -21.19
CA LYS A 99 7.57 7.81 -22.29
C LYS A 99 6.87 7.91 -23.65
N ALA A 100 5.80 7.14 -23.83
CA ALA A 100 4.94 7.20 -25.01
C ALA A 100 3.52 6.70 -24.73
N ILE A 101 2.61 7.03 -25.64
CA ILE A 101 1.27 6.45 -25.77
C ILE A 101 1.18 5.82 -27.16
N ILE A 102 0.69 4.59 -27.21
CA ILE A 102 0.56 3.79 -28.43
C ILE A 102 -0.91 3.49 -28.64
N PHE A 103 -1.39 3.66 -29.87
CA PHE A 103 -2.70 3.19 -30.27
C PHE A 103 -2.54 2.08 -31.32
N ALA A 104 -3.01 0.89 -30.98
CA ALA A 104 -2.98 -0.29 -31.83
C ALA A 104 -4.41 -0.74 -32.16
N GLU A 105 -4.66 -1.07 -33.42
CA GLU A 105 -5.93 -1.61 -33.89
C GLU A 105 -5.70 -2.92 -34.65
N PHE A 106 -6.73 -3.76 -34.69
CA PHE A 106 -6.72 -4.95 -35.52
C PHE A 106 -7.23 -4.59 -36.92
N ASP A 107 -6.31 -4.52 -37.90
CA ASP A 107 -6.65 -4.35 -39.31
C ASP A 107 -7.14 -5.70 -39.90
N SER A 108 -8.19 -5.64 -40.71
CA SER A 108 -8.76 -6.82 -41.34
C SER A 108 -7.84 -7.50 -42.35
N ASN A 109 -6.93 -6.76 -42.99
CA ASN A 109 -6.04 -7.31 -44.01
C ASN A 109 -4.64 -7.64 -43.45
N LYS A 110 -4.09 -6.76 -42.62
CA LYS A 110 -2.72 -6.89 -42.09
C LYS A 110 -2.64 -7.61 -40.74
N GLY A 111 -3.74 -7.66 -40.00
CA GLY A 111 -3.77 -8.17 -38.63
C GLY A 111 -3.46 -7.09 -37.59
N PRO A 112 -2.76 -7.41 -36.49
CA PRO A 112 -2.46 -6.43 -35.44
C PRO A 112 -1.47 -5.38 -35.95
N VAL A 113 -1.85 -4.10 -35.90
CA VAL A 113 -0.99 -2.99 -36.37
C VAL A 113 -0.98 -1.87 -35.36
N ILE A 114 0.19 -1.28 -35.11
CA ILE A 114 0.28 0.03 -34.44
C ILE A 114 -0.06 1.11 -35.47
N THR A 115 -1.15 1.81 -35.23
CA THR A 115 -1.59 2.93 -36.07
C THR A 115 -0.94 4.25 -35.69
N PHE A 116 -0.83 4.56 -34.40
CA PHE A 116 -0.26 5.83 -33.94
C PHE A 116 0.65 5.62 -32.72
N GLN A 117 1.77 6.33 -32.71
CA GLN A 117 2.69 6.41 -31.57
C GLN A 117 3.02 7.88 -31.30
N VAL A 118 2.99 8.27 -30.03
CA VAL A 118 3.19 9.65 -29.58
C VAL A 118 4.09 9.65 -28.35
N PRO A 119 5.09 10.56 -28.22
CA PRO A 119 5.50 11.60 -29.17
C PRO A 119 6.56 11.13 -30.18
N LYS A 120 7.32 10.07 -29.87
CA LYS A 120 8.34 9.49 -30.75
C LYS A 120 7.94 8.08 -31.15
N LEU A 121 8.36 7.65 -32.33
CA LEU A 121 8.29 6.27 -32.78
C LEU A 121 9.32 5.45 -31.98
N LEU A 122 8.88 4.84 -30.88
CA LEU A 122 9.74 4.01 -30.02
C LEU A 122 9.87 2.59 -30.57
N PHE A 123 8.77 2.05 -31.11
CA PHE A 123 8.70 0.67 -31.56
C PHE A 123 8.59 0.58 -33.07
N ASP A 124 9.56 -0.08 -33.69
CA ASP A 124 9.45 -0.52 -35.08
C ASP A 124 8.43 -1.66 -35.20
N ALA A 125 7.90 -1.86 -36.42
CA ALA A 125 6.97 -2.95 -36.72
C ALA A 125 7.51 -4.33 -36.27
N LYS A 126 8.81 -4.57 -36.44
CA LYS A 126 9.47 -5.83 -36.03
C LYS A 126 9.43 -6.05 -34.51
N ASN A 127 9.65 -4.98 -33.72
CA ASN A 127 9.61 -5.08 -32.27
C ASN A 127 8.17 -5.29 -31.80
N PHE A 128 7.22 -4.59 -32.43
CA PHE A 128 5.81 -4.74 -32.13
C PHE A 128 5.32 -6.18 -32.34
N ASP A 129 5.76 -6.87 -33.41
CA ASP A 129 5.34 -8.26 -33.68
C ASP A 129 5.60 -9.19 -32.48
N THR A 130 6.67 -8.96 -31.71
CA THR A 130 7.06 -9.76 -30.53
C THR A 130 6.02 -9.71 -29.40
N PHE A 131 5.34 -8.57 -29.20
CA PHE A 131 4.36 -8.38 -28.12
C PHE A 131 2.96 -8.01 -28.62
N SER A 132 2.76 -8.00 -29.95
CA SER A 132 1.49 -7.70 -30.62
C SER A 132 0.34 -8.56 -30.09
N SER A 133 0.59 -9.85 -29.80
CA SER A 133 -0.40 -10.78 -29.26
C SER A 133 -0.86 -10.45 -27.84
N ALA A 134 -0.03 -9.72 -27.07
CA ALA A 134 -0.37 -9.26 -25.73
C ALA A 134 -1.15 -7.95 -25.75
N ILE A 135 -0.91 -7.08 -26.75
CA ILE A 135 -1.65 -5.82 -26.92
C ILE A 135 -3.01 -6.07 -27.56
N ILE A 136 -3.04 -6.82 -28.65
CA ILE A 136 -4.29 -7.18 -29.32
C ILE A 136 -4.63 -8.61 -28.93
N THR A 137 -5.41 -8.72 -27.85
CA THR A 137 -5.70 -9.99 -27.22
C THR A 137 -6.83 -10.75 -27.88
N LYS A 138 -6.93 -12.04 -27.53
CA LYS A 138 -8.12 -12.84 -27.79
C LYS A 138 -9.32 -12.31 -27.00
N PRO A 139 -10.57 -12.59 -27.43
CA PRO A 139 -11.78 -12.08 -26.80
C PRO A 139 -11.93 -12.42 -25.31
N GLU A 140 -11.34 -13.54 -24.87
CA GLU A 140 -11.33 -13.96 -23.45
C GLU A 140 -10.63 -12.97 -22.51
N LEU A 141 -9.76 -12.10 -23.05
CA LEU A 141 -9.00 -11.11 -22.32
C LEU A 141 -9.46 -9.67 -22.58
N PHE A 142 -10.55 -9.49 -23.35
CA PHE A 142 -11.14 -8.16 -23.51
C PHE A 142 -11.60 -7.61 -22.16
N GLN A 143 -11.54 -6.28 -22.04
CA GLN A 143 -11.87 -5.54 -20.82
C GLN A 143 -11.00 -5.91 -19.60
N ARG A 144 -9.84 -6.52 -19.82
CA ARG A 144 -8.83 -6.76 -18.79
C ARG A 144 -7.62 -5.86 -19.01
N LEU A 145 -7.06 -5.37 -17.92
CA LEU A 145 -5.77 -4.67 -17.97
C LEU A 145 -4.67 -5.69 -18.27
N ILE A 146 -3.90 -5.45 -19.33
CA ILE A 146 -2.72 -6.23 -19.69
C ILE A 146 -1.49 -5.38 -19.43
N LYS A 147 -0.49 -5.99 -18.79
CA LYS A 147 0.81 -5.37 -18.56
C LYS A 147 1.92 -6.27 -19.11
N VAL A 148 2.75 -5.73 -19.97
CA VAL A 148 3.94 -6.38 -20.51
C VAL A 148 5.15 -5.67 -19.92
N ASN A 149 5.88 -6.34 -19.02
CA ASN A 149 6.94 -5.70 -18.22
C ASN A 149 8.33 -5.69 -18.88
N HIS A 150 8.45 -6.23 -20.10
CA HIS A 150 9.72 -6.47 -20.75
C HIS A 150 9.61 -6.24 -22.25
N VAL A 151 9.52 -4.97 -22.65
CA VAL A 151 9.52 -4.59 -24.06
C VAL A 151 10.78 -3.79 -24.33
N GLU A 152 11.63 -4.26 -25.23
CA GLU A 152 12.87 -3.60 -25.60
C GLU A 152 12.66 -2.69 -26.81
N ASP A 153 13.20 -1.47 -26.75
CA ASP A 153 13.35 -0.60 -27.91
C ASP A 153 14.60 -1.00 -28.71
N ASN A 154 14.74 -0.41 -29.91
CA ASN A 154 15.94 -0.55 -30.74
C ASN A 154 17.24 -0.13 -30.04
N GLU A 155 17.15 0.72 -29.02
CA GLU A 155 18.28 1.21 -28.21
C GLU A 155 18.60 0.33 -26.99
N GLY A 156 17.88 -0.79 -26.79
CA GLY A 156 18.06 -1.69 -25.65
C GLY A 156 17.46 -1.19 -24.33
N HIS A 157 16.71 -0.09 -24.34
CA HIS A 157 15.93 0.37 -23.20
C HIS A 157 14.72 -0.53 -22.98
N VAL A 158 14.47 -0.94 -21.73
CA VAL A 158 13.36 -1.83 -21.39
C VAL A 158 12.19 -1.05 -20.81
N PHE A 159 11.03 -1.19 -21.44
CA PHE A 159 9.78 -0.55 -21.07
C PHE A 159 8.75 -1.53 -20.55
N LYS A 160 7.82 -0.97 -19.77
CA LYS A 160 6.56 -1.58 -19.38
C LYS A 160 5.44 -0.98 -20.22
N VAL A 161 4.71 -1.82 -20.93
CA VAL A 161 3.55 -1.41 -21.74
C VAL A 161 2.28 -1.87 -21.05
N MET A 162 1.39 -0.93 -20.75
CA MET A 162 0.12 -1.18 -20.09
C MET A 162 -1.02 -0.83 -21.03
N GLY A 163 -1.90 -1.79 -21.31
CA GLY A 163 -3.02 -1.62 -22.22
C GLY A 163 -4.31 -2.20 -21.67
N HIS A 164 -5.42 -1.81 -22.28
CA HIS A 164 -6.74 -2.35 -22.00
C HIS A 164 -7.45 -2.62 -23.32
N ALA A 165 -7.37 -3.86 -23.79
CA ALA A 165 -7.90 -4.26 -25.09
C ALA A 165 -9.44 -4.28 -25.05
N ILE A 166 -10.05 -3.66 -26.06
CA ILE A 166 -11.50 -3.57 -26.23
C ILE A 166 -11.86 -4.18 -27.59
N GLY A 167 -12.92 -4.98 -27.60
CA GLY A 167 -13.58 -5.43 -28.81
C GLY A 167 -15.05 -4.99 -28.80
N ILE A 168 -15.43 -4.10 -29.71
CA ILE A 168 -16.82 -3.69 -29.92
C ILE A 168 -17.42 -4.59 -31.00
N GLU A 169 -18.51 -5.28 -30.70
CA GLU A 169 -19.22 -6.12 -31.67
C GLU A 169 -20.30 -5.29 -32.38
N SER A 170 -20.25 -5.23 -33.71
CA SER A 170 -21.23 -4.55 -34.55
C SER A 170 -21.09 -5.03 -35.99
N GLU A 171 -22.22 -5.22 -36.67
CA GLU A 171 -22.28 -5.61 -38.09
C GLU A 171 -21.72 -4.53 -39.02
N GLN A 172 -21.56 -3.30 -38.53
CA GLN A 172 -20.98 -2.18 -39.28
C GLN A 172 -19.50 -2.40 -39.61
N TYR A 173 -18.81 -3.27 -38.88
CA TYR A 173 -17.39 -3.53 -39.06
C TYR A 173 -17.15 -4.75 -39.97
N PRO A 174 -16.12 -4.74 -40.84
CA PRO A 174 -15.86 -5.82 -41.81
C PRO A 174 -15.75 -7.24 -41.22
N ARG A 175 -15.41 -7.37 -39.93
CA ARG A 175 -15.29 -8.63 -39.20
C ARG A 175 -16.40 -8.87 -38.16
N GLY A 176 -17.45 -8.05 -38.18
CA GLY A 176 -18.48 -8.01 -37.14
C GLY A 176 -17.96 -7.52 -35.78
N ARG A 177 -16.69 -7.10 -35.70
CA ARG A 177 -16.06 -6.57 -34.49
C ARG A 177 -14.94 -5.58 -34.82
N TYR A 178 -14.83 -4.54 -34.02
CA TYR A 178 -13.74 -3.58 -34.03
C TYR A 178 -12.90 -3.77 -32.77
N ILE A 179 -11.61 -4.11 -32.95
CA ILE A 179 -10.69 -4.39 -31.84
C ILE A 179 -9.61 -3.32 -31.82
N PHE A 180 -9.47 -2.64 -30.70
CA PHE A 180 -8.45 -1.62 -30.49
C PHE A 180 -7.91 -1.66 -29.06
N ASN A 181 -6.72 -1.09 -28.88
CA ASN A 181 -6.09 -0.94 -27.57
C ASN A 181 -5.26 0.35 -27.52
N LEU A 182 -5.50 1.16 -26.49
CA LEU A 182 -4.68 2.32 -26.16
C LEU A 182 -3.72 1.92 -25.02
N CYS A 183 -2.43 1.97 -25.30
CA CYS A 183 -1.38 1.55 -24.37
C CYS A 183 -0.53 2.72 -23.87
N PHE A 184 -0.21 2.72 -22.58
CA PHE A 184 0.73 3.65 -21.97
C PHE A 184 2.08 2.95 -21.76
N VAL A 185 3.17 3.65 -22.11
CA VAL A 185 4.53 3.14 -22.03
C VAL A 185 5.27 3.86 -20.91
N VAL A 186 5.80 3.09 -19.97
CA VAL A 186 6.53 3.58 -18.79
C VAL A 186 7.86 2.86 -18.70
N ASP A 187 8.86 3.52 -18.14
CA ASP A 187 10.18 2.94 -17.88
C ASP A 187 10.12 1.78 -16.87
N LYS A 188 10.92 0.73 -17.08
CA LYS A 188 10.93 -0.47 -16.21
C LYS A 188 11.41 -0.18 -14.80
N GLU A 189 12.33 0.78 -14.64
CA GLU A 189 12.88 1.17 -13.33
C GLU A 189 11.84 1.76 -12.37
N SER A 190 10.69 2.21 -12.92
CA SER A 190 9.64 2.78 -12.11
C SER A 190 8.82 1.71 -11.38
N ASN A 191 8.81 1.80 -10.05
CA ASN A 191 7.98 0.96 -9.17
C ASN A 191 6.54 1.48 -9.01
N VAL A 192 6.26 2.69 -9.50
CA VAL A 192 5.00 3.42 -9.30
C VAL A 192 4.18 3.47 -10.62
N ASP A 193 4.34 2.45 -11.45
CA ASP A 193 3.60 2.24 -12.70
C ASP A 193 2.10 2.00 -12.46
N CYS A 194 1.74 1.49 -11.28
CA CYS A 194 0.36 1.26 -10.85
C CYS A 194 -0.53 2.51 -10.90
N MET A 195 0.05 3.72 -10.86
CA MET A 195 -0.69 4.98 -10.97
C MET A 195 -1.42 5.14 -12.32
N TYR A 196 -0.87 4.56 -13.39
CA TYR A 196 -1.40 4.72 -14.74
C TYR A 196 -2.48 3.67 -15.10
N GLU A 197 -2.59 2.59 -14.35
CA GLU A 197 -3.59 1.54 -14.59
C GLU A 197 -5.04 2.05 -14.70
N PRO A 198 -5.56 2.83 -13.73
CA PRO A 198 -6.92 3.36 -13.83
C PRO A 198 -7.05 4.37 -14.98
N MET A 199 -5.96 5.04 -15.38
CA MET A 199 -5.99 6.00 -16.49
C MET A 199 -6.17 5.27 -17.82
N VAL A 200 -5.43 4.18 -18.05
CA VAL A 200 -5.57 3.34 -19.26
C VAL A 200 -6.98 2.77 -19.36
N GLN A 201 -7.52 2.25 -18.25
CA GLN A 201 -8.90 1.75 -18.20
C GLN A 201 -9.94 2.84 -18.50
N LYS A 202 -9.75 4.03 -17.94
CA LYS A 202 -10.67 5.16 -18.15
C LYS A 202 -10.62 5.69 -19.59
N CYS A 203 -9.42 5.80 -20.17
CA CYS A 203 -9.26 6.18 -21.58
C CYS A 203 -9.92 5.16 -22.50
N ALA A 204 -9.72 3.86 -22.25
CA ALA A 204 -10.38 2.79 -22.97
C ALA A 204 -11.92 2.90 -22.91
N ALA A 205 -12.49 3.15 -21.73
CA ALA A 205 -13.93 3.35 -21.58
C ALA A 205 -14.44 4.60 -22.34
N TYR A 206 -13.73 5.72 -22.27
CA TYR A 206 -14.10 6.93 -23.03
C TYR A 206 -14.02 6.71 -24.54
N LEU A 207 -12.99 6.04 -25.04
CA LEU A 207 -12.87 5.72 -26.47
C LEU A 207 -13.96 4.77 -26.93
N THR A 208 -14.36 3.81 -26.09
CA THR A 208 -15.51 2.93 -26.36
C THR A 208 -16.80 3.75 -26.49
N GLN A 209 -17.04 4.67 -25.55
CA GLN A 209 -18.20 5.54 -25.57
C GLN A 209 -18.22 6.43 -26.83
N LEU A 210 -17.10 7.07 -27.16
CA LEU A 210 -16.95 7.91 -28.35
C LEU A 210 -17.18 7.13 -29.65
N GLU A 211 -16.73 5.88 -29.72
CA GLU A 211 -16.99 5.02 -30.88
C GLU A 211 -18.46 4.63 -30.96
N THR A 212 -19.10 4.25 -29.85
CA THR A 212 -20.54 3.89 -29.85
C THR A 212 -21.47 5.06 -30.18
N GLU A 213 -21.12 6.28 -29.79
CA GLU A 213 -21.98 7.46 -30.00
C GLU A 213 -21.72 8.14 -31.36
N ASN A 214 -20.45 8.31 -31.73
CA ASN A 214 -20.06 9.15 -32.88
C ASN A 214 -19.33 8.38 -33.99
N ASN A 215 -19.03 7.09 -33.80
CA ASN A 215 -18.10 6.34 -34.65
C ASN A 215 -16.75 7.07 -34.81
N PHE A 216 -16.24 7.63 -33.70
CA PHE A 216 -15.05 8.49 -33.67
C PHE A 216 -13.78 7.81 -34.22
N LEU A 217 -13.50 6.57 -33.80
CA LEU A 217 -12.36 5.80 -34.27
C LEU A 217 -12.54 5.31 -35.71
N SER A 218 -13.78 5.14 -36.16
CA SER A 218 -14.06 4.73 -37.55
C SER A 218 -14.05 5.89 -38.56
N ARG A 219 -14.56 7.06 -38.17
CA ARG A 219 -14.73 8.23 -39.07
C ARG A 219 -13.62 9.27 -38.94
N SER A 220 -13.17 9.59 -37.72
CA SER A 220 -12.29 10.72 -37.42
C SER A 220 -10.96 10.25 -36.80
N LYS A 221 -10.27 9.32 -37.48
CA LYS A 221 -8.95 8.81 -37.05
C LYS A 221 -7.88 9.89 -36.94
N ASP A 222 -8.00 10.95 -37.75
CA ASP A 222 -7.00 12.03 -37.84
C ASP A 222 -6.91 12.89 -36.56
N GLU A 223 -7.97 12.94 -35.75
CA GLU A 223 -8.00 13.73 -34.51
C GLU A 223 -7.39 12.97 -33.31
N LEU A 224 -7.30 11.64 -33.41
CA LEU A 224 -6.76 10.77 -32.36
C LEU A 224 -5.30 11.07 -31.98
N PRO A 225 -4.34 11.31 -32.90
CA PRO A 225 -2.98 11.67 -32.51
C PRO A 225 -2.91 13.00 -31.73
N ASN A 226 -3.75 13.98 -32.08
CA ASN A 226 -3.83 15.25 -31.34
C ASN A 226 -4.37 15.03 -29.92
N LEU A 227 -5.39 14.17 -29.78
CA LEU A 227 -5.92 13.75 -28.48
C LEU A 227 -4.85 13.03 -27.64
N MET A 228 -4.11 12.09 -28.24
CA MET A 228 -3.04 11.36 -27.57
C MET A 228 -1.89 12.28 -27.13
N LEU A 229 -1.50 13.24 -27.96
CA LEU A 229 -0.50 14.26 -27.63
C LEU A 229 -0.95 15.11 -26.43
N ALA A 230 -2.18 15.60 -26.46
CA ALA A 230 -2.72 16.41 -25.36
C ALA A 230 -2.82 15.61 -24.04
N ILE A 231 -3.15 14.30 -24.10
CA ILE A 231 -3.14 13.42 -22.93
C ILE A 231 -1.70 13.23 -22.42
N PHE A 232 -0.75 12.95 -23.33
CA PHE A 232 0.66 12.74 -22.97
C PHE A 232 1.27 13.96 -22.31
N GLU A 233 1.09 15.15 -22.91
CA GLU A 233 1.60 16.41 -22.37
C GLU A 233 0.90 16.81 -21.08
N GLY A 234 -0.44 16.69 -21.01
CA GLY A 234 -1.21 17.02 -19.81
C GLY A 234 -0.83 16.18 -18.60
N LEU A 235 -0.68 14.85 -18.79
CA LEU A 235 -0.29 13.94 -17.71
C LEU A 235 1.16 14.13 -17.28
N ASN A 236 2.08 14.42 -18.22
CA ASN A 236 3.50 14.61 -17.89
C ASN A 236 3.81 16.00 -17.28
N ALA A 237 3.08 17.05 -17.68
CA ALA A 237 3.32 18.42 -17.20
C ALA A 237 2.55 18.74 -15.92
N TYR A 238 1.25 18.43 -15.87
CA TYR A 238 0.37 18.82 -14.76
C TYR A 238 -0.06 17.64 -13.89
N GLY A 239 -0.01 16.42 -14.44
CA GLY A 239 -0.57 15.23 -13.79
C GLY A 239 -2.10 15.17 -13.84
N GLU A 240 -2.75 16.07 -14.57
CA GLU A 240 -4.17 16.06 -14.84
C GLU A 240 -4.44 16.59 -16.25
N CYS A 241 -5.56 16.16 -16.84
CA CYS A 241 -5.89 16.44 -18.22
C CYS A 241 -7.41 16.55 -18.37
N LYS A 242 -7.87 17.63 -19.00
CA LYS A 242 -9.28 17.90 -19.33
C LYS A 242 -9.35 18.27 -20.81
N ILE A 243 -9.78 17.33 -21.65
CA ILE A 243 -9.83 17.54 -23.10
C ILE A 243 -11.27 17.40 -23.59
N PRO A 244 -11.85 18.46 -24.19
CA PRO A 244 -13.08 18.33 -24.96
C PRO A 244 -12.78 17.63 -26.29
N VAL A 245 -13.47 16.53 -26.59
CA VAL A 245 -13.28 15.78 -27.86
C VAL A 245 -14.45 16.00 -28.81
N ALA A 246 -15.67 15.92 -28.29
CA ALA A 246 -16.91 16.14 -29.04
C ALA A 246 -17.83 17.08 -28.26
N ASP A 247 -18.88 17.59 -28.90
CA ASP A 247 -19.81 18.59 -28.33
C ASP A 247 -20.34 18.24 -26.93
N ARG A 248 -20.44 16.95 -26.60
CA ARG A 248 -20.99 16.45 -25.33
C ARG A 248 -19.99 15.70 -24.45
N THR A 249 -18.83 15.32 -24.97
CA THR A 249 -17.92 14.38 -24.29
C THR A 249 -16.59 15.03 -23.98
N VAL A 250 -16.32 15.18 -22.68
CA VAL A 250 -15.08 15.73 -22.14
C VAL A 250 -14.35 14.62 -21.38
N ILE A 251 -13.10 14.37 -21.78
CA ILE A 251 -12.24 13.39 -21.12
C ILE A 251 -11.58 14.05 -19.91
N TYR A 252 -11.80 13.47 -18.73
CA TYR A 252 -11.18 13.90 -17.47
C TYR A 252 -10.21 12.83 -16.97
N LEU A 253 -8.92 13.14 -16.91
CA LEU A 253 -7.89 12.25 -16.38
C LEU A 253 -7.13 12.97 -15.27
N LYS A 254 -6.81 12.26 -14.19
CA LYS A 254 -6.05 12.78 -13.07
C LYS A 254 -5.20 11.67 -12.47
N LEU A 255 -3.90 11.93 -12.38
CA LEU A 255 -2.98 11.07 -11.67
C LEU A 255 -3.22 11.23 -10.17
N CYS A 256 -3.40 10.10 -9.51
CA CYS A 256 -3.53 10.03 -8.05
C CYS A 256 -2.24 9.39 -7.49
N PRO A 257 -1.28 10.20 -7.00
CA PRO A 257 -0.05 9.68 -6.42
C PRO A 257 -0.31 8.68 -5.31
N SER A 258 -1.40 8.80 -4.57
CA SER A 258 -1.72 7.90 -3.48
C SER A 258 -2.07 6.47 -3.92
N PHE A 259 -2.28 6.23 -5.21
CA PHE A 259 -2.58 4.90 -5.75
C PHE A 259 -1.29 4.08 -5.95
N HIS A 260 -0.73 3.61 -4.84
CA HIS A 260 0.43 2.70 -4.85
C HIS A 260 0.05 1.22 -4.74
N GLY A 261 -1.23 0.90 -4.59
CA GLY A 261 -1.69 -0.46 -4.26
C GLY A 261 -1.24 -0.95 -2.87
N ILE A 262 -0.62 -0.09 -2.06
CA ILE A 262 -0.11 -0.41 -0.72
C ILE A 262 -1.20 -0.11 0.31
N GLU A 263 -1.52 -1.09 1.15
CA GLU A 263 -2.39 -0.90 2.30
C GLU A 263 -1.71 0.02 3.32
N PRO A 264 -2.39 1.05 3.85
CA PRO A 264 -1.80 1.94 4.84
C PRO A 264 -1.37 1.16 6.10
N PRO A 265 -0.26 1.55 6.75
CA PRO A 265 0.25 0.83 7.91
C PRO A 265 -0.76 0.84 9.06
N LYS A 266 -0.80 -0.25 9.81
CA LYS A 266 -1.64 -0.32 11.02
C LYS A 266 -1.12 0.67 12.06
N VAL A 267 -2.06 1.34 12.73
CA VAL A 267 -1.77 2.38 13.72
C VAL A 267 -2.18 1.86 15.09
N ASN A 268 -1.23 1.82 16.02
CA ASN A 268 -1.53 1.44 17.40
C ASN A 268 -2.14 2.65 18.14
N PRO A 269 -3.12 2.46 19.03
CA PRO A 269 -3.81 3.56 19.72
C PRO A 269 -2.92 4.36 20.68
N TYR A 270 -1.73 3.86 20.99
CA TYR A 270 -0.72 4.50 21.85
C TYR A 270 0.31 5.30 21.04
N MET A 271 0.17 5.35 19.71
CA MET A 271 0.98 6.23 18.88
C MET A 271 0.51 7.68 19.04
N VAL A 272 1.45 8.60 18.85
CA VAL A 272 1.26 10.05 18.95
C VAL A 272 1.32 10.64 17.54
N PRO A 273 0.23 11.22 17.02
CA PRO A 273 0.23 11.90 15.74
C PRO A 273 0.91 13.27 15.85
N MET A 274 1.74 13.59 14.86
CA MET A 274 2.41 14.89 14.71
C MET A 274 2.29 15.37 13.27
N PHE A 275 2.12 16.67 13.04
CA PHE A 275 2.07 17.22 11.67
C PHE A 275 3.45 17.23 11.02
N LYS A 276 3.53 16.77 9.77
CA LYS A 276 4.76 16.90 8.95
C LYS A 276 4.87 18.29 8.32
N ARG A 277 3.75 18.86 7.89
CA ARG A 277 3.70 20.18 7.27
C ARG A 277 3.50 21.26 8.33
N MET A 278 4.37 22.26 8.32
CA MET A 278 4.16 23.52 9.04
C MET A 278 3.89 24.62 8.01
N PRO A 279 2.90 25.51 8.24
CA PRO A 279 2.00 25.55 9.40
C PRO A 279 0.96 24.40 9.38
N PRO A 280 0.52 23.92 10.55
CA PRO A 280 -0.53 22.92 10.60
C PRO A 280 -1.82 23.49 9.98
N PRO A 281 -2.63 22.68 9.28
CA PRO A 281 -3.89 23.12 8.66
C PRO A 281 -4.95 23.35 9.74
N LYS A 282 -4.76 24.39 10.56
CA LYS A 282 -5.70 24.84 11.60
C LYS A 282 -6.56 26.01 11.12
N LEU A 283 -6.28 26.53 9.92
CA LEU A 283 -7.03 27.64 9.34
C LEU A 283 -8.40 27.14 8.85
N SER A 284 -9.47 27.82 9.27
CA SER A 284 -10.87 27.43 9.02
C SER A 284 -11.17 27.12 7.56
N CYS A 285 -10.60 27.87 6.62
CA CYS A 285 -10.82 27.67 5.17
C CYS A 285 -10.36 26.29 4.65
N HIS A 286 -9.33 25.69 5.26
CA HIS A 286 -8.87 24.36 4.91
C HIS A 286 -9.68 23.28 5.62
N LEU A 287 -10.12 23.54 6.86
CA LEU A 287 -10.92 22.59 7.64
C LEU A 287 -12.27 22.33 6.98
N THR A 288 -12.95 23.36 6.44
CA THR A 288 -14.28 23.19 5.85
C THR A 288 -14.31 22.21 4.67
N LYS A 289 -13.19 22.01 3.97
CA LYS A 289 -13.07 21.05 2.87
C LYS A 289 -12.87 19.60 3.33
N MET A 290 -12.56 19.40 4.61
CA MET A 290 -12.26 18.09 5.18
C MET A 290 -13.50 17.48 5.84
N ASP A 291 -13.51 16.15 5.98
CA ASP A 291 -14.55 15.44 6.71
C ASP A 291 -14.67 15.92 8.17
N ILE A 292 -15.89 15.87 8.72
CA ILE A 292 -16.22 16.33 10.07
C ILE A 292 -15.32 15.68 11.13
N LEU A 293 -15.02 14.38 11.00
CA LEU A 293 -14.13 13.66 11.90
C LEU A 293 -12.70 14.22 11.86
N SER A 294 -12.19 14.48 10.65
CA SER A 294 -10.87 15.05 10.44
C SER A 294 -10.77 16.47 11.03
N GLN A 295 -11.81 17.29 10.87
CA GLN A 295 -11.87 18.63 11.47
C GLN A 295 -11.74 18.56 13.00
N LYS A 296 -12.51 17.67 13.65
CA LYS A 296 -12.46 17.47 15.10
C LYS A 296 -11.09 16.94 15.55
N ILE A 297 -10.51 15.97 14.84
CA ILE A 297 -9.25 15.35 15.24
C ILE A 297 -8.06 16.32 15.04
N ILE A 298 -7.98 17.02 13.90
CA ILE A 298 -6.87 17.93 13.58
C ILE A 298 -6.74 19.07 14.59
N THR A 299 -7.87 19.56 15.14
CA THR A 299 -7.84 20.60 16.18
C THR A 299 -7.24 20.09 17.49
N MET A 300 -7.37 18.79 17.79
CA MET A 300 -6.87 18.15 19.01
C MET A 300 -5.42 17.66 18.92
N ILE A 301 -4.84 17.56 17.72
CA ILE A 301 -3.45 17.12 17.54
C ILE A 301 -2.48 18.22 17.98
N ASP A 302 -1.71 17.90 19.03
CA ASP A 302 -0.68 18.76 19.61
C ASP A 302 0.74 18.15 19.56
N GLY A 303 0.88 16.92 19.06
CA GLY A 303 2.15 16.19 19.04
C GLY A 303 2.55 15.58 20.39
N VAL A 304 1.66 15.56 21.39
CA VAL A 304 1.92 14.96 22.72
C VAL A 304 0.88 13.90 23.06
N ARG A 305 -0.41 14.17 22.79
CA ARG A 305 -1.52 13.26 23.11
C ARG A 305 -1.49 11.99 22.25
N CYS A 306 -1.75 10.84 22.85
CA CYS A 306 -1.91 9.61 22.08
C CYS A 306 -3.30 9.53 21.43
N ILE A 307 -3.48 8.63 20.46
CA ILE A 307 -4.76 8.45 19.77
C ILE A 307 -5.88 8.07 20.75
N LYS A 308 -5.57 7.27 21.77
CA LYS A 308 -6.51 6.93 22.85
C LYS A 308 -6.95 8.17 23.64
N ASP A 309 -6.02 9.08 23.95
CA ASP A 309 -6.35 10.32 24.66
C ASP A 309 -7.20 11.25 23.78
N ILE A 310 -6.90 11.34 22.49
CA ILE A 310 -7.68 12.12 21.52
C ILE A 310 -9.11 11.56 21.44
N SER A 311 -9.25 10.23 21.41
CA SER A 311 -10.55 9.54 21.42
C SER A 311 -11.38 9.91 22.66
N LEU A 312 -10.78 9.92 23.84
CA LEU A 312 -11.45 10.31 25.09
C LEU A 312 -11.89 11.78 25.08
N LEU A 313 -11.06 12.67 24.54
CA LEU A 313 -11.36 14.11 24.49
C LEU A 313 -12.47 14.46 23.49
N VAL A 314 -12.50 13.78 22.34
CA VAL A 314 -13.50 14.03 21.29
C VAL A 314 -14.78 13.20 21.55
N GLN A 315 -14.75 12.25 22.49
CA GLN A 315 -15.84 11.31 22.78
C GLN A 315 -16.22 10.48 21.52
N ILE A 316 -15.21 9.95 20.83
CA ILE A 316 -15.36 9.10 19.64
C ILE A 316 -14.59 7.80 19.86
N ASP A 317 -15.11 6.67 19.37
CA ASP A 317 -14.45 5.37 19.48
C ASP A 317 -13.01 5.39 18.95
N VAL A 318 -12.12 4.72 19.70
CA VAL A 318 -10.67 4.65 19.41
C VAL A 318 -10.41 4.13 17.99
N ASP A 319 -11.19 3.17 17.52
CA ASP A 319 -11.03 2.59 16.19
C ASP A 319 -11.36 3.57 15.06
N LEU A 320 -12.37 4.41 15.24
CA LEU A 320 -12.73 5.44 14.26
C LEU A 320 -11.64 6.51 14.19
N VAL A 321 -11.13 6.95 15.35
CA VAL A 321 -10.02 7.90 15.41
C VAL A 321 -8.76 7.29 14.79
N ALA A 322 -8.45 6.03 15.09
CA ALA A 322 -7.30 5.32 14.52
C ALA A 322 -7.41 5.16 13.00
N ARG A 323 -8.60 4.91 12.44
CA ARG A 323 -8.84 4.90 10.99
C ARG A 323 -8.61 6.26 10.35
N CYS A 324 -9.14 7.34 10.95
CA CYS A 324 -8.94 8.70 10.45
C CYS A 324 -7.45 9.10 10.49
N VAL A 325 -6.75 8.85 11.60
CA VAL A 325 -5.32 9.14 11.73
C VAL A 325 -4.49 8.32 10.75
N ARG A 326 -4.85 7.05 10.50
CA ARG A 326 -4.22 6.21 9.48
C ARG A 326 -4.35 6.80 8.08
N HIS A 327 -5.51 7.33 7.74
CA HIS A 327 -5.76 8.00 6.45
C HIS A 327 -4.92 9.27 6.29
N LEU A 328 -4.87 10.11 7.33
CA LEU A 328 -4.06 11.33 7.34
C LEU A 328 -2.55 11.02 7.26
N HIS A 329 -2.11 9.93 7.90
CA HIS A 329 -0.74 9.44 7.79
C HIS A 329 -0.43 8.95 6.37
N PHE A 330 -1.35 8.21 5.74
CA PHE A 330 -1.20 7.69 4.38
C PHE A 330 -0.99 8.78 3.33
N TYR A 331 -1.72 9.89 3.43
CA TYR A 331 -1.51 11.06 2.55
C TYR A 331 -0.31 11.94 2.94
N GLY A 332 0.46 11.56 3.96
CA GLY A 332 1.67 12.27 4.36
C GLY A 332 1.44 13.57 5.14
N PHE A 333 0.23 13.81 5.67
CA PHE A 333 -0.02 14.97 6.54
C PHE A 333 0.54 14.78 7.94
N LEU A 334 0.44 13.54 8.46
CA LEU A 334 0.89 13.18 9.81
C LEU A 334 2.12 12.26 9.77
N ALA A 335 2.94 12.38 10.80
CA ALA A 335 3.91 11.39 11.25
C ALA A 335 3.38 10.73 12.53
N LEU A 336 3.62 9.42 12.69
CA LEU A 336 3.25 8.67 13.88
C LEU A 336 4.51 8.36 14.67
N LEU A 337 4.56 8.83 15.92
CA LEU A 337 5.67 8.59 16.83
C LEU A 337 5.22 7.68 17.97
N PRO A 338 6.11 6.84 18.54
CA PRO A 338 5.79 6.11 19.76
C PRO A 338 5.63 7.07 20.94
N LEU A 339 4.74 6.73 21.89
CA LEU A 339 4.56 7.51 23.11
C LEU A 339 5.87 7.65 23.89
N PHE A 340 6.18 8.88 24.30
CA PHE A 340 7.32 9.18 25.15
C PHE A 340 7.02 8.70 26.58
N MET A 341 7.84 7.78 27.09
CA MET A 341 7.81 7.33 28.48
C MET A 341 9.22 7.30 29.03
N TYR A 342 9.39 7.65 30.31
CA TYR A 342 10.69 7.59 30.97
C TYR A 342 11.24 6.16 31.14
N SER A 343 10.38 5.15 31.07
CA SER A 343 10.76 3.74 31.05
C SER A 343 11.36 3.29 29.72
N ASN A 344 11.13 4.03 28.64
CA ASN A 344 11.55 3.61 27.30
C ASN A 344 13.04 3.86 27.11
N SER A 345 13.64 3.05 26.25
CA SER A 345 15.04 3.19 25.85
C SER A 345 15.12 3.69 24.41
N TYR A 346 16.05 4.61 24.16
CA TYR A 346 16.23 5.27 22.87
C TYR A 346 17.69 5.17 22.44
N VAL A 347 17.92 4.94 21.15
CA VAL A 347 19.26 4.75 20.60
C VAL A 347 19.44 5.58 19.34
N ALA A 348 20.60 6.20 19.20
CA ALA A 348 20.98 6.95 18.00
C ALA A 348 21.11 6.02 16.78
N THR A 349 20.69 6.50 15.61
CA THR A 349 20.83 5.83 14.32
C THR A 349 21.97 6.45 13.52
N GLU A 350 22.38 5.77 12.44
CA GLU A 350 23.41 6.26 11.52
C GLU A 350 23.04 7.60 10.86
N LYS A 351 21.73 7.87 10.71
CA LYS A 351 21.21 9.15 10.19
C LYS A 351 21.56 10.36 11.04
N LEU A 352 22.05 10.17 12.26
CA LEU A 352 22.61 11.25 13.05
C LEU A 352 23.84 11.90 12.36
N HIS A 353 24.55 11.15 11.50
CA HIS A 353 25.61 11.73 10.67
C HIS A 353 25.06 12.74 9.65
N ASP A 354 23.97 12.39 8.97
CA ASP A 354 23.29 13.30 8.03
C ASP A 354 22.75 14.55 8.73
N PHE A 355 22.33 14.42 10.00
CA PHE A 355 21.95 15.57 10.81
C PHE A 355 23.11 16.54 11.00
N TYR A 356 24.34 16.06 11.19
CA TYR A 356 25.51 16.93 11.36
C TYR A 356 25.80 17.76 10.11
N LEU A 357 25.60 17.18 8.92
CA LEU A 357 25.86 17.84 7.64
C LEU A 357 24.79 18.88 7.25
N ASN A 358 23.52 18.63 7.59
CA ASN A 358 22.40 19.47 7.14
C ASN A 358 22.13 20.65 8.07
N THR A 359 22.60 21.84 7.70
CA THR A 359 22.45 23.09 8.48
C THR A 359 21.00 23.54 8.66
N ASP A 360 20.13 23.32 7.67
CA ASP A 360 18.74 23.81 7.70
C ASP A 360 17.91 23.13 8.81
N ILE A 361 18.23 21.87 9.09
CA ILE A 361 17.57 21.09 10.14
C ILE A 361 18.05 21.55 11.52
N HIS A 362 19.26 22.11 11.63
CA HIS A 362 19.82 22.60 12.89
C HIS A 362 18.94 23.70 13.47
N GLU A 363 18.63 24.73 12.69
CA GLU A 363 17.82 25.86 13.16
C GLU A 363 16.43 25.40 13.63
N SER A 364 15.78 24.56 12.82
CA SER A 364 14.48 23.97 13.14
C SER A 364 14.53 23.13 14.43
N CYS A 365 15.63 22.39 14.64
CA CYS A 365 15.86 21.60 15.85
C CYS A 365 15.99 22.49 17.07
N LEU A 366 16.86 23.49 17.02
CA LEU A 366 17.13 24.38 18.17
C LEU A 366 15.87 25.13 18.61
N ASP A 367 15.06 25.60 17.66
CA ASP A 367 13.80 26.29 17.93
C ASP A 367 12.71 25.37 18.50
N PHE A 368 12.69 24.10 18.11
CA PHE A 368 11.73 23.12 18.62
C PHE A 368 12.09 22.62 20.02
N VAL A 369 13.36 22.24 20.20
CA VAL A 369 13.89 21.58 21.40
C VAL A 369 14.02 22.53 22.59
N GLY A 370 14.25 23.82 22.32
CA GLY A 370 14.46 24.83 23.36
C GLY A 370 13.33 24.93 24.40
N ILE A 371 13.72 25.27 25.64
CA ILE A 371 12.77 25.46 26.73
C ILE A 371 11.90 26.69 26.52
N ARG A 372 10.61 26.47 26.19
CA ARG A 372 9.59 27.52 26.13
C ARG A 372 8.90 27.66 27.48
N ARG A 373 8.95 28.85 28.08
CA ARG A 373 8.21 29.20 29.31
C ARG A 373 6.78 29.70 29.04
N GLY A 374 6.37 29.85 27.78
CA GLY A 374 5.01 30.29 27.41
C GLY A 374 4.60 29.86 26.00
N ILE A 375 3.32 30.10 25.67
CA ILE A 375 2.68 29.68 24.41
C ILE A 375 3.23 30.44 23.20
N LYS A 376 3.77 31.65 23.39
CA LYS A 376 4.24 32.56 22.32
C LYS A 376 5.66 33.12 22.53
N SER A 377 6.45 32.61 23.48
CA SER A 377 7.80 33.14 23.72
C SER A 377 8.88 32.30 23.03
N PHE A 378 9.84 33.00 22.42
CA PHE A 378 11.14 32.44 22.04
C PHE A 378 11.78 31.74 23.24
N PRO A 379 12.62 30.70 23.01
CA PRO A 379 13.35 30.04 24.10
C PRO A 379 14.15 31.08 24.88
N VAL A 380 14.07 31.04 26.21
CA VAL A 380 14.72 32.03 27.12
C VAL A 380 16.21 32.15 26.82
N THR A 381 16.81 31.03 26.44
CA THR A 381 18.17 30.90 25.92
C THR A 381 18.15 29.81 24.85
N ARG A 382 18.63 30.11 23.65
CA ARG A 382 18.74 29.11 22.57
C ARG A 382 19.80 28.08 22.97
N PRO A 383 19.51 26.77 22.86
CA PRO A 383 20.52 25.75 23.09
C PRO A 383 21.60 25.82 22.01
N THR A 384 22.83 25.46 22.34
CA THR A 384 23.92 25.33 21.36
C THR A 384 23.78 24.01 20.62
N PHE A 385 23.99 24.01 19.30
CA PHE A 385 23.96 22.80 18.48
C PHE A 385 24.90 21.71 19.01
N THR A 386 26.12 22.09 19.40
CA THR A 386 27.12 21.17 19.96
C THR A 386 26.60 20.39 21.16
N ASP A 387 25.82 21.04 22.04
CA ASP A 387 25.29 20.39 23.24
C ASP A 387 24.12 19.47 22.90
N VAL A 388 23.24 19.89 21.98
CA VAL A 388 22.16 19.03 21.47
C VAL A 388 22.72 17.79 20.78
N PHE A 389 23.76 17.96 19.97
CA PHE A 389 24.43 16.85 19.29
C PHE A 389 25.10 15.89 20.28
N ARG A 390 25.77 16.41 21.32
CA ARG A 390 26.32 15.60 22.41
C ARG A 390 25.24 14.80 23.14
N LEU A 391 24.05 15.38 23.35
CA LEU A 391 22.91 14.69 23.95
C LEU A 391 22.38 13.57 23.04
N TYR A 392 22.32 13.78 21.72
CA TYR A 392 21.95 12.71 20.80
C TYR A 392 23.00 11.59 20.77
N ALA A 393 24.29 11.93 20.75
CA ALA A 393 25.39 10.97 20.74
C ALA A 393 25.52 10.17 22.06
N SER A 394 24.96 10.68 23.16
CA SER A 394 24.98 9.98 24.46
C SER A 394 23.89 8.91 24.59
N LEU A 395 22.92 8.86 23.68
CA LEU A 395 21.86 7.84 23.65
C LEU A 395 22.42 6.49 23.16
N LYS A 396 22.78 5.65 24.13
CA LYS A 396 23.33 4.31 23.93
C LYS A 396 22.37 3.23 24.43
N ILE A 397 22.57 2.02 23.93
CA ILE A 397 21.85 0.82 24.38
C ILE A 397 22.11 0.60 25.87
N GLY A 398 21.07 0.25 26.64
CA GLY A 398 21.18 -0.12 28.06
C GLY A 398 20.80 0.99 29.05
N PHE A 399 20.50 2.20 28.60
CA PHE A 399 19.98 3.26 29.47
C PHE A 399 18.48 3.46 29.25
N THR A 400 17.72 3.42 30.35
CA THR A 400 16.35 3.95 30.32
C THR A 400 16.40 5.47 30.22
N MET A 401 15.36 6.08 29.63
CA MET A 401 15.29 7.54 29.52
C MET A 401 15.33 8.21 30.90
N LYS A 402 14.82 7.56 31.95
CA LYS A 402 14.94 8.00 33.34
C LYS A 402 16.40 8.11 33.78
N GLU A 403 17.18 7.03 33.64
CA GLU A 403 18.60 7.01 34.00
C GLU A 403 19.41 7.99 33.15
N TRP A 404 19.08 8.12 31.86
CA TRP A 404 19.73 9.08 30.97
C TRP A 404 19.49 10.52 31.42
N CYS A 405 18.25 10.87 31.79
CA CYS A 405 17.91 12.18 32.33
C CYS A 405 18.66 12.50 33.64
N GLU A 406 18.82 11.51 34.52
CA GLU A 406 19.55 11.67 35.79
C GLU A 406 21.05 11.93 35.57
N ARG A 407 21.66 11.24 34.61
CA ARG A 407 23.11 11.36 34.31
C ARG A 407 23.46 12.63 33.54
N PHE A 408 22.73 12.94 32.47
CA PHE A 408 23.09 14.02 31.55
C PHE A 408 22.35 15.34 31.83
N MET A 409 21.23 15.29 32.58
CA MET A 409 20.42 16.45 32.95
C MET A 409 20.20 17.43 31.78
N PRO A 410 19.44 17.05 30.73
CA PRO A 410 19.25 17.86 29.51
C PRO A 410 18.74 19.28 29.79
N ARG A 411 18.01 19.49 30.89
CA ARG A 411 17.51 20.80 31.32
C ARG A 411 18.63 21.81 31.61
N ARG A 412 19.84 21.35 32.02
CA ARG A 412 21.00 22.23 32.21
C ARG A 412 21.45 22.88 30.91
N TYR A 413 21.22 22.22 29.78
CA TYR A 413 21.53 22.73 28.44
C TYR A 413 20.37 23.47 27.79
N ASN A 414 19.33 23.84 28.55
CA ASN A 414 18.10 24.47 28.06
C ASN A 414 17.34 23.63 27.01
N VAL A 415 17.46 22.31 27.10
CA VAL A 415 16.83 21.33 26.21
C VAL A 415 15.67 20.64 26.93
N HIS A 416 14.49 20.62 26.30
CA HIS A 416 13.35 19.81 26.77
C HIS A 416 13.52 18.35 26.34
N GLU A 417 13.61 17.44 27.31
CA GLU A 417 13.83 16.00 27.09
C GLU A 417 12.83 15.37 26.10
N ARG A 418 11.53 15.64 26.28
CA ARG A 418 10.48 15.07 25.41
C ARG A 418 10.58 15.59 23.98
N ARG A 419 10.83 16.89 23.81
CA ARG A 419 10.90 17.52 22.48
C ARG A 419 12.14 17.07 21.72
N LEU A 420 13.27 16.91 22.42
CA LEU A 420 14.48 16.33 21.86
C LEU A 420 14.22 14.94 21.24
N ILE A 421 13.58 14.06 22.00
CA ILE A 421 13.25 12.70 21.54
C ILE A 421 12.21 12.73 20.42
N GLN A 422 11.18 13.58 20.52
CA GLN A 422 10.18 13.76 19.47
C GLN A 422 10.80 14.19 18.14
N PHE A 423 11.68 15.18 18.17
CA PHE A 423 12.38 15.66 16.98
C PHE A 423 13.31 14.58 16.40
N GLY A 424 14.06 13.89 17.27
CA GLY A 424 14.95 12.82 16.85
C GLY A 424 14.22 11.62 16.25
N LEU A 425 13.05 11.23 16.79
CA LEU A 425 12.22 10.17 16.22
C LEU A 425 11.55 10.61 14.90
N PHE A 426 11.15 11.87 14.79
CA PHE A 426 10.51 12.41 13.58
C PHE A 426 11.44 12.39 12.36
N HIS A 427 12.69 12.84 12.52
CA HIS A 427 13.70 12.80 11.46
C HIS A 427 14.37 11.42 11.32
N GLY A 428 14.22 10.55 12.32
CA GLY A 428 14.81 9.21 12.34
C GLY A 428 16.27 9.17 12.78
N PHE A 429 16.77 10.20 13.47
CA PHE A 429 18.08 10.24 14.15
C PHE A 429 18.13 9.33 15.37
N ILE A 430 16.97 9.08 15.96
CA ILE A 430 16.77 8.17 17.08
C ILE A 430 15.79 7.10 16.64
N ARG A 431 15.99 5.88 17.14
CA ARG A 431 14.97 4.85 17.17
C ARG A 431 14.63 4.46 18.62
N LYS A 432 13.37 4.10 18.85
CA LYS A 432 12.94 3.49 20.12
C LYS A 432 13.33 2.02 20.11
N LEU A 433 13.91 1.54 21.22
CA LEU A 433 14.07 0.11 21.46
C LEU A 433 12.85 -0.41 22.22
N SER A 434 12.15 -1.38 21.63
CA SER A 434 11.02 -2.07 22.25
C SER A 434 11.45 -3.45 22.71
N VAL A 435 10.94 -3.89 23.86
CA VAL A 435 11.24 -5.21 24.41
C VAL A 435 10.18 -6.20 23.95
N TYR A 436 10.61 -7.36 23.44
CA TYR A 436 9.77 -8.44 22.95
C TYR A 436 9.99 -9.69 23.82
N PRO A 437 8.97 -10.14 24.57
CA PRO A 437 9.07 -11.33 25.40
C PRO A 437 8.89 -12.59 24.53
N VAL A 438 9.74 -13.59 24.75
CA VAL A 438 9.70 -14.90 24.11
C VAL A 438 9.61 -15.97 25.19
N ALA A 439 8.53 -16.74 25.19
CA ALA A 439 8.35 -17.86 26.11
C ALA A 439 9.31 -19.02 25.76
N LEU A 440 10.09 -19.50 26.74
CA LEU A 440 10.95 -20.67 26.56
C LEU A 440 10.16 -21.98 26.58
N LYS A 441 9.10 -22.05 27.38
CA LYS A 441 8.22 -23.21 27.50
C LYS A 441 6.92 -22.95 26.75
N LYS A 442 6.48 -23.93 25.96
CA LYS A 442 5.25 -23.84 25.16
C LYS A 442 3.96 -23.99 25.99
N ASP A 443 4.06 -24.52 27.21
CA ASP A 443 2.91 -24.91 28.04
C ASP A 443 2.62 -23.98 29.24
N ASP A 444 2.91 -22.69 29.10
CA ASP A 444 2.61 -21.72 30.17
C ASP A 444 1.10 -21.42 30.23
N ARG A 445 0.52 -21.56 31.43
CA ARG A 445 -0.91 -21.34 31.72
C ARG A 445 -1.31 -19.85 31.76
N LEU A 446 -0.35 -18.94 31.61
CA LEU A 446 -0.59 -17.51 31.71
C LEU A 446 -1.37 -17.01 30.49
N LYS A 447 -2.38 -16.17 30.73
CA LYS A 447 -3.22 -15.59 29.68
C LYS A 447 -2.41 -14.87 28.59
N TYR A 448 -1.24 -14.34 28.97
CA TYR A 448 -0.35 -13.56 28.12
C TYR A 448 0.66 -14.40 27.33
N ALA A 449 0.90 -15.66 27.73
CA ALA A 449 1.91 -16.53 27.13
C ALA A 449 1.68 -16.75 25.63
N LYS A 450 0.40 -16.76 25.21
CA LYS A 450 0.00 -16.87 23.79
C LYS A 450 0.54 -15.74 22.91
N TYR A 451 0.75 -14.55 23.47
CA TYR A 451 1.26 -13.37 22.75
C TYR A 451 2.76 -13.16 22.95
N CYS A 452 3.41 -13.98 23.79
CA CYS A 452 4.85 -13.93 24.08
C CYS A 452 5.65 -14.82 23.12
N ASP A 453 5.42 -14.66 21.82
CA ASP A 453 6.11 -15.38 20.74
C ASP A 453 7.23 -14.55 20.10
N GLY A 454 7.45 -13.33 20.61
CA GLY A 454 8.39 -12.36 20.05
C GLY A 454 7.82 -11.50 18.91
N SER A 455 6.52 -11.61 18.59
CA SER A 455 5.87 -10.78 17.58
C SER A 455 5.33 -9.47 18.14
N PHE A 456 4.86 -9.46 19.38
CA PHE A 456 4.32 -8.27 20.06
C PHE A 456 5.31 -7.71 21.07
N SER A 457 5.38 -6.37 21.15
CA SER A 457 6.17 -5.73 22.21
C SER A 457 5.48 -5.91 23.57
N THR A 458 6.24 -5.87 24.66
CA THR A 458 5.70 -5.88 26.02
C THR A 458 4.66 -4.79 26.24
N GLU A 459 4.84 -3.64 25.59
CA GLU A 459 3.88 -2.54 25.60
C GLU A 459 2.57 -2.94 24.92
N ASP A 460 2.61 -3.50 23.72
CA ASP A 460 1.41 -3.93 22.99
C ASP A 460 0.65 -5.01 23.78
N ILE A 461 1.36 -5.94 24.42
CA ILE A 461 0.73 -6.97 25.26
C ILE A 461 0.08 -6.33 26.50
N ALA A 462 0.78 -5.42 27.17
CA ALA A 462 0.25 -4.71 28.34
C ALA A 462 -1.03 -3.94 27.99
N VAL A 463 -1.02 -3.31 26.82
CA VAL A 463 -2.15 -2.60 26.23
C VAL A 463 -3.35 -3.51 26.00
N MET A 464 -3.15 -4.66 25.34
CA MET A 464 -4.24 -5.61 25.04
C MET A 464 -4.92 -6.11 26.33
N HIS A 465 -4.14 -6.23 27.41
CA HIS A 465 -4.63 -6.71 28.70
C HIS A 465 -4.96 -5.59 29.70
N SER A 466 -4.97 -4.32 29.27
CA SER A 466 -5.25 -3.16 30.13
C SER A 466 -4.38 -3.11 31.40
N MET A 467 -3.12 -3.54 31.29
CA MET A 467 -2.12 -3.52 32.36
C MET A 467 -1.07 -2.45 32.09
N SER A 468 -0.35 -2.02 33.14
CA SER A 468 0.81 -1.16 32.94
C SER A 468 2.00 -1.99 32.41
N PRO A 469 2.79 -1.45 31.46
CA PRO A 469 3.90 -2.18 30.85
C PRO A 469 4.98 -2.56 31.87
N LEU A 470 5.23 -1.71 32.87
CA LEU A 470 6.16 -2.00 33.96
C LEU A 470 5.67 -3.16 34.84
N LYS A 471 4.37 -3.24 35.11
CA LYS A 471 3.80 -4.34 35.92
C LYS A 471 3.86 -5.65 35.15
N LEU A 472 3.53 -5.63 33.86
CA LEU A 472 3.64 -6.82 33.02
C LEU A 472 5.09 -7.28 32.90
N PHE A 473 6.03 -6.34 32.68
CA PHE A 473 7.45 -6.67 32.61
C PHE A 473 7.96 -7.32 33.90
N LYS A 474 7.57 -6.80 35.07
CA LYS A 474 7.91 -7.41 36.37
C LYS A 474 7.34 -8.82 36.51
N ILE A 475 6.07 -9.03 36.20
CA ILE A 475 5.44 -10.36 36.28
C ILE A 475 6.19 -11.37 35.40
N LEU A 476 6.49 -11.01 34.15
CA LEU A 476 7.22 -11.89 33.24
C LEU A 476 8.67 -12.14 33.68
N GLN A 477 9.29 -11.17 34.35
CA GLN A 477 10.63 -11.31 34.91
C GLN A 477 10.63 -12.24 36.13
N ASP A 478 9.62 -12.13 37.00
CA ASP A 478 9.46 -12.96 38.20
C ASP A 478 9.18 -14.43 37.85
N ASP A 479 8.47 -14.70 36.75
CA ASP A 479 8.17 -16.05 36.28
C ASP A 479 9.42 -16.81 35.76
N GLY A 480 10.48 -16.10 35.36
CA GLY A 480 11.76 -16.67 34.91
C GLY A 480 11.73 -17.52 33.61
N ASN A 481 10.54 -17.80 33.06
CA ASN A 481 10.36 -18.63 31.85
C ASN A 481 10.46 -17.82 30.54
N TYR A 482 10.66 -16.50 30.60
CA TYR A 482 10.63 -15.61 29.44
C TYR A 482 12.02 -15.01 29.15
N VAL A 483 12.39 -14.99 27.87
CA VAL A 483 13.56 -14.28 27.36
C VAL A 483 13.11 -12.97 26.73
N PHE A 484 13.81 -11.88 27.05
CA PHE A 484 13.49 -10.55 26.53
C PHE A 484 14.46 -10.16 25.43
N ILE A 485 13.93 -9.89 24.23
CA ILE A 485 14.71 -9.43 23.08
C ILE A 485 14.38 -7.96 22.85
N SER A 486 15.37 -7.07 22.92
CA SER A 486 15.20 -5.66 22.57
C SER A 486 15.44 -5.44 21.07
N LYS A 487 14.45 -4.91 20.35
CA LYS A 487 14.56 -4.55 18.92
C LYS A 487 14.30 -3.09 18.68
#